data_AF-A0A328U8K5-F1
#
_entry.id   AF-A0A328U8K5-F1
#
_cell.length_a   1.000
_cell.length_b   1.000
_cell.length_c   1.000
_cell.angle_alpha   90.00
_cell.angle_beta   90.00
_cell.angle_gamma   90.00
#
_symmetry.space_group_name_H-M   'P 1'
#
loop_
_entity.id
_entity.type
_entity.pdbx_description
1 polymer ?
#
loop_
_entity_poly.entity_id
_entity_poly.type
_entity_poly.pdbx_seq_one_letter_code
_entity_poly.pdbx_strand_id
1 'polypeptide(L)'
;MLNKSKQTYKLAAKLALTGLIAVSSMTAISHSNVHAAAASASASTNASYIKSIYKLASVGKIPGLNAIAGKTPISAVHYKWGEPDVGGDLKGNHYEFYNFGMGQGAFGFGVNKSGVIYDLRNYGTSVDRTGGIKSLTFASVIKTLGKPKEVRFYGTDKIYVYHPSKSYELKFVGPSKVAKGKIAHIDHINVYAGKANK
;
A
#
# COMPACT_ATOMS: atom_id res chain seq x y z
N MET A 1 -67.00 -0.67 -14.15
CA MET A 1 -66.43 -1.93 -13.62
C MET A 1 -65.54 -2.52 -14.72
N LEU A 2 -64.22 -2.30 -14.64
CA LEU A 2 -63.16 -3.33 -14.45
C LEU A 2 -63.31 -4.55 -15.38
N ASN A 3 -62.33 -5.02 -16.15
CA ASN A 3 -60.88 -4.87 -16.07
C ASN A 3 -60.24 -5.28 -17.43
N LYS A 4 -59.19 -4.59 -17.87
CA LYS A 4 -58.37 -4.99 -19.03
C LYS A 4 -57.26 -5.92 -18.57
N SER A 5 -57.03 -7.03 -19.29
CA SER A 5 -55.75 -7.73 -19.28
C SER A 5 -55.59 -8.52 -20.59
N LYS A 6 -54.69 -8.04 -21.46
CA LYS A 6 -54.10 -8.80 -22.56
C LYS A 6 -52.72 -9.24 -22.10
N GLN A 7 -52.37 -10.52 -22.23
CA GLN A 7 -50.98 -10.91 -22.47
C GLN A 7 -50.89 -12.15 -23.37
N THR A 8 -49.90 -12.06 -24.24
CA THR A 8 -49.63 -12.79 -25.47
C THR A 8 -48.82 -14.08 -25.23
N TYR A 9 -49.13 -15.04 -26.09
CA TYR A 9 -48.41 -16.22 -26.57
C TYR A 9 -46.98 -16.48 -26.06
N LYS A 10 -46.83 -17.68 -25.49
CA LYS A 10 -45.57 -18.40 -25.32
C LYS A 10 -45.06 -18.87 -26.67
N LEU A 11 -43.75 -18.74 -26.92
CA LEU A 11 -43.03 -19.69 -27.76
C LEU A 11 -41.63 -19.91 -27.17
N ALA A 12 -41.34 -21.16 -26.84
CA ALA A 12 -40.02 -21.64 -26.45
C ALA A 12 -39.26 -22.09 -27.70
N ALA A 13 -37.96 -21.84 -27.73
CA ALA A 13 -37.04 -22.54 -28.62
C ALA A 13 -35.77 -22.91 -27.84
N LYS A 14 -35.60 -24.22 -27.62
CA LYS A 14 -34.32 -24.85 -27.31
C LYS A 14 -33.40 -24.72 -28.53
N LEU A 15 -32.12 -24.42 -28.32
CA LEU A 15 -31.08 -24.88 -29.25
C LEU A 15 -29.84 -25.33 -28.49
N ALA A 16 -29.40 -26.52 -28.88
CA ALA A 16 -28.21 -27.24 -28.44
C ALA A 16 -26.93 -26.54 -28.90
N LEU A 17 -25.84 -26.69 -28.13
CA LEU A 17 -24.50 -26.33 -28.59
C LEU A 17 -23.63 -27.60 -28.68
N THR A 18 -23.70 -28.25 -29.83
CA THR A 18 -22.72 -29.23 -30.30
C THR A 18 -21.68 -28.53 -31.18
N GLY A 19 -20.42 -28.63 -30.78
CA GLY A 19 -19.32 -28.95 -31.71
C GLY A 19 -18.56 -27.82 -32.41
N LEU A 20 -17.25 -28.11 -32.57
CA LEU A 20 -16.26 -27.57 -33.51
C LEU A 20 -15.62 -26.20 -33.20
N ILE A 21 -14.42 -26.26 -32.63
CA ILE A 21 -13.41 -25.22 -32.77
C ILE A 21 -12.85 -25.33 -34.19
N ALA A 22 -13.45 -24.59 -35.12
CA ALA A 22 -12.84 -24.30 -36.41
C ALA A 22 -11.91 -23.09 -36.23
N VAL A 23 -10.61 -23.32 -36.47
CA VAL A 23 -9.60 -22.27 -36.53
C VAL A 23 -9.79 -21.53 -37.85
N SER A 24 -10.52 -20.41 -37.80
CA SER A 24 -10.59 -19.47 -38.92
C SER A 24 -10.50 -18.05 -38.37
N SER A 25 -9.33 -17.48 -38.59
CA SER A 25 -8.88 -16.14 -38.26
C SER A 25 -9.78 -15.05 -38.83
N MET A 26 -10.67 -14.49 -38.01
CA MET A 26 -11.32 -13.19 -38.25
C MET A 26 -11.79 -12.64 -36.89
N THR A 27 -10.99 -11.82 -36.20
CA THR A 27 -11.49 -11.04 -35.06
C THR A 27 -11.02 -9.60 -35.17
N ALA A 28 -12.00 -8.73 -35.48
CA ALA A 28 -11.93 -7.31 -35.22
C ALA A 28 -11.46 -7.06 -33.79
N ILE A 29 -10.40 -6.26 -33.66
CA ILE A 29 -9.79 -5.95 -32.38
C ILE A 29 -10.69 -4.92 -31.68
N SER A 30 -11.62 -5.39 -30.84
CA SER A 30 -12.28 -4.56 -29.84
C SER A 30 -11.25 -4.22 -28.74
N HIS A 31 -10.59 -3.07 -28.89
CA HIS A 31 -9.51 -2.58 -28.02
C HIS A 31 -9.95 -2.15 -26.60
N SER A 32 -11.12 -2.54 -26.11
CA SER A 32 -11.70 -1.97 -24.88
C SER A 32 -11.38 -2.74 -23.59
N ASN A 33 -10.87 -3.98 -23.66
CA ASN A 33 -10.77 -4.83 -22.46
C ASN A 33 -9.34 -5.05 -21.91
N VAL A 34 -8.31 -4.63 -22.62
CA VAL A 34 -6.92 -4.82 -22.16
C VAL A 34 -6.62 -3.94 -20.94
N HIS A 35 -7.21 -2.74 -20.88
CA HIS A 35 -7.04 -1.79 -19.78
C HIS A 35 -7.83 -2.20 -18.52
N ALA A 36 -8.99 -2.86 -18.67
CA ALA A 36 -9.80 -3.34 -17.57
C ALA A 36 -9.18 -4.59 -16.91
N ALA A 37 -8.63 -5.51 -17.70
CA ALA A 37 -7.92 -6.69 -17.20
C ALA A 37 -6.61 -6.31 -16.48
N ALA A 38 -5.81 -5.39 -17.05
CA ALA A 38 -4.60 -4.89 -16.42
C ALA A 38 -4.89 -4.07 -15.14
N ALA A 39 -5.94 -3.25 -15.13
CA ALA A 39 -6.38 -2.54 -13.93
C ALA A 39 -6.90 -3.49 -12.84
N SER A 40 -7.57 -4.57 -13.21
CA SER A 40 -8.07 -5.59 -12.28
C SER A 40 -6.95 -6.43 -11.69
N ALA A 41 -5.96 -6.83 -12.51
CA ALA A 41 -4.76 -7.53 -12.07
C ALA A 41 -3.90 -6.64 -11.15
N SER A 42 -3.62 -5.39 -11.55
CA SER A 42 -2.89 -4.40 -10.73
C SER A 42 -3.62 -4.10 -9.40
N ALA A 43 -4.96 -3.98 -9.41
CA ALA A 43 -5.73 -3.79 -8.19
C ALA A 43 -5.68 -5.00 -7.25
N SER A 44 -5.67 -6.23 -7.79
CA SER A 44 -5.54 -7.45 -6.98
C SER A 44 -4.15 -7.59 -6.34
N THR A 45 -3.09 -7.23 -7.08
CA THR A 45 -1.70 -7.20 -6.59
C THR A 45 -1.50 -6.14 -5.51
N ASN A 46 -2.10 -4.95 -5.66
CA ASN A 46 -2.02 -3.91 -4.64
C ASN A 46 -2.77 -4.32 -3.36
N ALA A 47 -3.92 -4.98 -3.48
CA ALA A 47 -4.68 -5.44 -2.32
C ALA A 47 -3.92 -6.51 -1.52
N SER A 48 -3.26 -7.47 -2.18
CA SER A 48 -2.45 -8.47 -1.48
C SER A 48 -1.23 -7.83 -0.79
N TYR A 49 -0.58 -6.87 -1.45
CA TYR A 49 0.55 -6.15 -0.87
C TYR A 49 0.15 -5.31 0.35
N ILE A 50 -0.96 -4.57 0.28
CA ILE A 50 -1.50 -3.81 1.42
C ILE A 50 -1.82 -4.73 2.61
N LYS A 51 -2.43 -5.90 2.36
CA LYS A 51 -2.70 -6.89 3.41
C LYS A 51 -1.41 -7.44 4.02
N SER A 52 -0.38 -7.67 3.20
CA SER A 52 0.95 -8.08 3.67
C SER A 52 1.59 -7.03 4.58
N ILE A 53 1.56 -5.75 4.17
CA ILE A 53 2.02 -4.63 5.01
C ILE A 53 1.28 -4.62 6.35
N TYR A 54 -0.05 -4.75 6.33
CA TYR A 54 -0.86 -4.78 7.55
C TYR A 54 -0.49 -5.93 8.48
N LYS A 55 -0.28 -7.14 7.92
CA LYS A 55 0.16 -8.31 8.68
C LYS A 55 1.54 -8.11 9.30
N LEU A 56 2.51 -7.59 8.55
CA LEU A 56 3.85 -7.28 9.07
C LEU A 56 3.79 -6.23 10.17
N ALA A 57 2.98 -5.19 10.01
CA ALA A 57 2.83 -4.13 11.00
C ALA A 57 2.23 -4.64 12.32
N SER A 58 1.39 -5.68 12.30
CA SER A 58 0.85 -6.30 13.52
C SER A 58 1.94 -6.85 14.45
N VAL A 59 3.13 -7.15 13.91
CA VAL A 59 4.31 -7.64 14.64
C VAL A 59 5.46 -6.63 14.63
N GLY A 60 5.19 -5.36 14.32
CA GLY A 60 6.16 -4.28 14.39
C GLY A 60 7.14 -4.24 13.22
N LYS A 61 6.85 -4.89 12.08
CA LYS A 61 7.74 -4.99 10.92
C LYS A 61 7.23 -4.19 9.73
N ILE A 62 8.14 -3.82 8.82
CA ILE A 62 7.84 -3.26 7.50
C ILE A 62 8.43 -4.15 6.39
N PRO A 63 7.91 -4.09 5.15
CA PRO A 63 8.50 -4.80 4.02
C PRO A 63 9.95 -4.37 3.78
N GLY A 64 10.79 -5.29 3.31
CA GLY A 64 12.17 -4.99 2.91
C GLY A 64 13.17 -4.80 4.06
N LEU A 65 12.74 -4.97 5.32
CA LEU A 65 13.59 -4.75 6.48
C LEU A 65 13.40 -5.84 7.54
N ASN A 66 14.51 -6.35 8.09
CA ASN A 66 14.48 -7.28 9.21
C ASN A 66 14.75 -6.55 10.54
N ALA A 67 13.87 -5.62 10.89
CA ALA A 67 13.88 -4.91 12.17
C ALA A 67 12.46 -4.88 12.74
N ILE A 68 12.36 -4.77 14.07
CA ILE A 68 11.08 -4.72 14.78
C ILE A 68 11.04 -3.42 15.59
N ALA A 69 10.02 -2.60 15.32
CA ALA A 69 9.76 -1.38 16.07
C ALA A 69 9.56 -1.70 17.56
N GLY A 70 10.22 -0.91 18.40
CA GLY A 70 10.27 -1.03 19.85
C GLY A 70 11.15 -2.15 20.38
N LYS A 71 11.92 -2.85 19.54
CA LYS A 71 12.81 -3.95 19.97
C LYS A 71 14.21 -3.86 19.38
N THR A 72 14.33 -3.53 18.11
CA THR A 72 15.64 -3.50 17.44
C THR A 72 16.41 -2.25 17.86
N PRO A 73 17.65 -2.40 18.39
CA PRO A 73 18.53 -1.26 18.62
C PRO A 73 19.05 -0.72 17.29
N ILE A 74 19.25 0.59 17.20
CA ILE A 74 19.77 1.24 15.99
C ILE A 74 21.19 0.77 15.65
N SER A 75 21.99 0.43 16.67
CA SER A 75 23.33 -0.12 16.50
C SER A 75 23.37 -1.41 15.66
N ALA A 76 22.30 -2.22 15.66
CA ALA A 76 22.20 -3.39 14.81
C ALA A 76 22.01 -3.02 13.32
N VAL A 77 21.37 -1.88 13.05
CA VAL A 77 21.26 -1.31 11.71
C VAL A 77 22.61 -0.76 11.27
N HIS A 78 23.27 0.02 12.13
CA HIS A 78 24.62 0.56 11.88
C HIS A 78 25.63 -0.53 11.58
N TYR A 79 25.63 -1.60 12.38
CA TYR A 79 26.52 -2.74 12.17
C TYR A 79 26.35 -3.38 10.79
N LYS A 80 25.11 -3.43 10.28
CA LYS A 80 24.81 -4.08 9.01
C LYS A 80 25.02 -3.15 7.81
N TRP A 81 24.70 -1.87 7.96
CA TRP A 81 24.55 -0.92 6.85
C TRP A 81 25.54 0.23 6.88
N GLY A 82 26.34 0.36 7.94
CA GLY A 82 27.17 1.53 8.18
C GLY A 82 26.38 2.72 8.71
N GLU A 83 27.01 3.89 8.68
CA GLU A 83 26.41 5.14 9.14
C GLU A 83 25.22 5.56 8.24
N PRO A 84 24.19 6.21 8.81
CA PRO A 84 23.10 6.77 8.02
C PRO A 84 23.57 7.98 7.21
N ASP A 85 22.87 8.28 6.11
CA ASP A 85 23.13 9.47 5.31
C ASP A 85 22.83 10.76 6.10
N VAL A 86 21.88 10.68 7.03
CA VAL A 86 21.42 11.80 7.85
C VAL A 86 21.10 11.32 9.26
N GLY A 87 21.58 12.06 10.27
CA GLY A 87 21.10 11.99 11.64
C GLY A 87 21.87 11.09 12.61
N GLY A 88 22.91 10.36 12.15
CA GLY A 88 23.67 9.42 13.00
C GLY A 88 24.49 10.08 14.11
N ASP A 89 24.79 11.37 13.98
CA ASP A 89 25.49 12.17 14.99
C ASP A 89 24.55 12.74 16.07
N LEU A 90 23.23 12.73 15.84
CA LEU A 90 22.23 13.31 16.73
C LEU A 90 22.10 12.49 18.03
N LYS A 91 21.70 13.20 19.09
CA LYS A 91 21.49 12.61 20.43
C LYS A 91 20.04 12.79 20.87
N GLY A 92 19.62 11.92 21.80
CA GLY A 92 18.25 11.94 22.30
C GLY A 92 17.26 11.33 21.29
N ASN A 93 16.02 11.82 21.27
CA ASN A 93 15.03 11.36 20.30
C ASN A 93 15.30 12.02 18.95
N HIS A 94 15.62 11.23 17.93
CA HIS A 94 15.99 11.73 16.61
C HIS A 94 15.53 10.78 15.51
N TYR A 95 15.78 11.18 14.27
CA TYR A 95 15.57 10.34 13.10
C TYR A 95 16.87 10.14 12.34
N GLU A 96 17.08 8.91 11.90
CA GLU A 96 18.15 8.54 10.99
C GLU A 96 17.59 8.06 9.65
N PHE A 97 18.31 8.32 8.56
CA PHE A 97 17.86 7.99 7.21
C PHE A 97 18.93 7.26 6.40
N TYR A 98 18.49 6.26 5.64
CA TYR A 98 19.30 5.49 4.70
C TYR A 98 18.64 5.53 3.32
N ASN A 99 19.39 5.93 2.30
CA ASN A 99 18.99 5.96 0.92
C ASN A 99 19.97 5.14 0.08
N PHE A 100 19.57 3.92 -0.23
CA PHE A 100 20.43 2.97 -0.95
C PHE A 100 20.55 3.26 -2.45
N GLY A 101 19.75 4.19 -2.99
CA GLY A 101 19.75 4.49 -4.42
C GLY A 101 19.40 3.27 -5.28
N MET A 102 19.69 3.34 -6.59
CA MET A 102 19.64 2.22 -7.56
C MET A 102 18.39 1.30 -7.49
N GLY A 103 17.24 1.85 -7.11
CA GLY A 103 16.01 1.07 -6.97
C GLY A 103 15.93 0.17 -5.74
N GLN A 104 16.85 0.28 -4.77
CA GLN A 104 16.82 -0.45 -3.49
C GLN A 104 15.93 0.25 -2.44
N GLY A 105 15.63 1.52 -2.67
CA GLY A 105 14.72 2.32 -1.85
C GLY A 105 15.39 3.01 -0.68
N ALA A 106 14.56 3.65 0.16
CA ALA A 106 15.02 4.39 1.33
C ALA A 106 14.23 4.01 2.58
N PHE A 107 14.92 4.05 3.72
CA PHE A 107 14.40 3.73 5.04
C PHE A 107 14.69 4.85 6.03
N GLY A 108 13.80 5.02 6.99
CA GLY A 108 13.97 5.97 8.08
C GLY A 108 13.70 5.31 9.42
N PHE A 109 14.41 5.75 10.44
CA PHE A 109 14.37 5.18 11.78
C PHE A 109 14.15 6.29 12.79
N GLY A 110 13.02 6.28 13.49
CA GLY A 110 12.84 7.07 14.70
C GLY A 110 13.52 6.34 15.86
N VAL A 111 14.51 6.97 16.47
CA VAL A 111 15.35 6.37 17.52
C VAL A 111 15.12 7.11 18.83
N ASN A 112 14.87 6.37 19.91
CA ASN A 112 14.69 6.96 21.24
C ASN A 112 16.05 7.21 21.93
N LYS A 113 16.03 7.86 23.08
CA LYS A 113 17.25 8.17 23.86
C LYS A 113 18.07 6.93 24.25
N SER A 114 17.43 5.76 24.35
CA SER A 114 18.09 4.49 24.66
C SER A 114 18.63 3.77 23.43
N GLY A 115 18.57 4.38 22.23
CA GLY A 115 19.04 3.79 20.98
C GLY A 115 18.12 2.70 20.43
N VAL A 116 16.86 2.62 20.88
CA VAL A 116 15.87 1.68 20.35
C VAL A 116 15.02 2.35 19.29
N ILE A 117 14.84 1.66 18.16
CA ILE A 117 14.01 2.14 17.07
C ILE A 117 12.54 2.07 17.48
N TYR A 118 11.83 3.19 17.54
CA TYR A 118 10.40 3.26 17.82
C TYR A 118 9.53 3.53 16.59
N ASP A 119 10.10 4.07 15.50
CA ASP A 119 9.39 4.32 14.23
C ASP A 119 10.19 3.72 13.07
N LEU A 120 9.57 2.81 12.31
CA LEU A 120 10.17 2.22 11.11
C LEU A 120 9.49 2.78 9.87
N ARG A 121 10.23 3.51 9.03
CA ARG A 121 9.72 4.11 7.80
C ARG A 121 10.27 3.41 6.58
N ASN A 122 9.40 3.10 5.62
CA ASN A 122 9.78 2.62 4.30
C ASN A 122 9.25 3.59 3.24
N TYR A 123 10.15 4.20 2.48
CA TYR A 123 9.83 5.14 1.40
C TYR A 123 9.61 4.45 0.05
N GLY A 124 9.89 3.15 -0.03
CA GLY A 124 9.84 2.38 -1.27
C GLY A 124 10.95 2.77 -2.23
N THR A 125 10.85 2.23 -3.44
CA THR A 125 11.81 2.45 -4.52
C THR A 125 11.37 3.63 -5.39
N SER A 126 12.28 4.53 -5.75
CA SER A 126 11.96 5.70 -6.59
C SER A 126 11.91 5.40 -8.09
N VAL A 127 12.48 4.27 -8.53
CA VAL A 127 12.65 3.92 -9.95
C VAL A 127 11.36 3.47 -10.63
N ASP A 128 10.43 2.88 -9.88
CA ASP A 128 9.15 2.39 -10.41
C ASP A 128 7.99 2.81 -9.48
N ARG A 129 7.06 3.57 -10.04
CA ARG A 129 5.83 4.01 -9.35
C ARG A 129 4.65 3.06 -9.58
N THR A 130 4.84 2.03 -10.41
CA THR A 130 3.83 1.03 -10.74
C THR A 130 3.89 -0.18 -9.81
N GLY A 131 5.01 -0.37 -9.08
CA GLY A 131 5.18 -1.36 -8.01
C GLY A 131 5.39 -0.78 -6.61
N GLY A 132 5.35 -1.66 -5.61
CA GLY A 132 5.71 -1.36 -4.21
C GLY A 132 4.89 -0.24 -3.56
N ILE A 133 5.48 0.45 -2.59
CA ILE A 133 4.79 1.49 -1.79
C ILE A 133 4.31 2.65 -2.66
N LYS A 134 5.09 3.05 -3.67
CA LYS A 134 4.77 4.17 -4.55
C LYS A 134 3.57 3.91 -5.47
N SER A 135 3.21 2.65 -5.69
CA SER A 135 1.99 2.27 -6.42
C SER A 135 0.70 2.46 -5.61
N LEU A 136 0.81 2.53 -4.29
CA LEU A 136 -0.34 2.58 -3.40
C LEU A 136 -0.99 3.97 -3.41
N THR A 137 -2.30 3.99 -3.23
CA THR A 137 -3.10 5.22 -3.04
C THR A 137 -3.98 5.08 -1.81
N PHE A 138 -4.38 6.21 -1.22
CA PHE A 138 -5.35 6.21 -0.13
C PHE A 138 -6.66 5.47 -0.46
N ALA A 139 -7.14 5.58 -1.71
CA ALA A 139 -8.32 4.87 -2.18
C ALA A 139 -8.11 3.35 -2.19
N SER A 140 -6.95 2.88 -2.69
CA SER A 140 -6.62 1.44 -2.67
C SER A 140 -6.50 0.88 -1.24
N VAL A 141 -5.95 1.68 -0.32
CA VAL A 141 -5.84 1.31 1.10
C VAL A 141 -7.22 1.20 1.73
N ILE A 142 -8.12 2.18 1.53
CA ILE A 142 -9.49 2.12 2.05
C ILE A 142 -10.25 0.93 1.46
N LYS A 143 -10.14 0.71 0.14
CA LYS A 143 -10.78 -0.42 -0.54
C LYS A 143 -10.35 -1.76 0.05
N THR A 144 -9.11 -1.86 0.51
CA THR A 144 -8.51 -3.11 0.99
C THR A 144 -8.72 -3.35 2.48
N LEU A 145 -8.55 -2.31 3.31
CA LEU A 145 -8.52 -2.41 4.78
C LEU A 145 -9.74 -1.78 5.46
N GLY A 146 -10.62 -1.11 4.71
CA GLY A 146 -11.69 -0.28 5.26
C GLY A 146 -11.20 1.11 5.66
N LYS A 147 -12.03 1.86 6.39
CA LYS A 147 -11.66 3.21 6.84
C LYS A 147 -10.57 3.14 7.93
N PRO A 148 -9.60 4.08 7.94
CA PRO A 148 -8.62 4.17 9.01
C PRO A 148 -9.30 4.51 10.34
N LYS A 149 -8.61 4.20 11.45
CA LYS A 149 -9.10 4.59 12.78
C LYS A 149 -8.93 6.08 13.02
N GLU A 150 -7.88 6.67 12.47
CA GLU A 150 -7.64 8.09 12.53
C GLU A 150 -7.11 8.61 11.21
N VAL A 151 -7.42 9.87 10.92
CA VAL A 151 -6.80 10.64 9.85
C VAL A 151 -6.08 11.81 10.50
N ARG A 152 -4.76 11.87 10.33
CA ARG A 152 -3.92 12.97 10.84
C ARG A 152 -3.39 13.79 9.66
N PHE A 153 -3.02 15.03 9.92
CA PHE A 153 -2.40 15.93 8.96
C PHE A 153 -1.14 16.51 9.57
N TYR A 154 -0.06 16.59 8.78
CA TYR A 154 1.20 17.19 9.22
C TYR A 154 1.85 17.93 8.05
N GLY A 155 1.95 19.25 8.15
CA GLY A 155 2.36 20.08 7.02
C GLY A 155 1.44 19.85 5.81
N THR A 156 2.02 19.43 4.70
CA THR A 156 1.31 19.08 3.46
C THR A 156 0.83 17.63 3.42
N ASP A 157 1.14 16.82 4.42
CA ASP A 157 0.90 15.40 4.41
C ASP A 157 -0.44 15.04 5.05
N LYS A 158 -1.07 14.03 4.49
CA LYS A 158 -2.21 13.33 5.04
C LYS A 158 -1.75 11.94 5.48
N ILE A 159 -2.26 11.51 6.62
CA ILE A 159 -1.81 10.29 7.28
C ILE A 159 -3.04 9.45 7.63
N TYR A 160 -3.14 8.25 7.08
CA TYR A 160 -4.14 7.27 7.49
C TYR A 160 -3.54 6.32 8.51
N VAL A 161 -4.09 6.33 9.73
CA VAL A 161 -3.59 5.51 10.84
C VAL A 161 -4.50 4.30 11.04
N TYR A 162 -3.88 3.13 11.02
CA TYR A 162 -4.49 1.84 11.33
C TYR A 162 -3.83 1.25 12.57
N HIS A 163 -4.59 0.43 13.30
CA HIS A 163 -4.13 -0.27 14.49
C HIS A 163 -4.14 -1.79 14.24
N PRO A 164 -3.12 -2.35 13.57
CA PRO A 164 -3.05 -3.79 13.31
C PRO A 164 -2.82 -4.62 14.60
N SER A 165 -2.40 -3.98 15.69
CA SER A 165 -2.37 -4.58 17.03
C SER A 165 -2.50 -3.49 18.10
N LYS A 166 -2.59 -3.89 19.37
CA LYS A 166 -2.57 -2.96 20.51
C LYS A 166 -1.21 -2.26 20.72
N SER A 167 -0.15 -2.78 20.11
CA SER A 167 1.23 -2.31 20.35
C SER A 167 1.77 -1.43 19.23
N TYR A 168 1.12 -1.41 18.06
CA TYR A 168 1.65 -0.81 16.84
C TYR A 168 0.60 0.00 16.09
N GLU A 169 0.99 1.18 15.63
CA GLU A 169 0.28 1.95 14.61
C GLU A 169 0.93 1.68 13.24
N LEU A 170 0.12 1.41 12.22
CA LEU A 170 0.54 1.45 10.82
C LEU A 170 0.00 2.73 10.21
N LYS A 171 0.87 3.59 9.67
CA LYS A 171 0.44 4.79 8.97
C LYS A 171 0.85 4.76 7.51
N PHE A 172 -0.10 5.16 6.66
CA PHE A 172 0.12 5.43 5.25
C PHE A 172 0.18 6.94 5.08
N VAL A 173 1.31 7.44 4.58
CA VAL A 173 1.59 8.87 4.46
C VAL A 173 1.69 9.25 3.00
N GLY A 174 1.05 10.34 2.63
CA GLY A 174 1.09 10.87 1.26
C GLY A 174 0.53 12.30 1.22
N PRO A 175 0.53 12.94 0.05
CA PRO A 175 0.16 14.34 -0.05
C PRO A 175 -1.34 14.52 0.26
N SER A 176 -1.65 15.57 1.03
CA SER A 176 -3.02 15.96 1.34
C SER A 176 -3.75 16.54 0.12
N LYS A 177 -3.01 17.20 -0.78
CA LYS A 177 -3.49 17.82 -2.02
C LYS A 177 -2.63 17.36 -3.19
N VAL A 178 -3.24 17.13 -4.34
CA VAL A 178 -2.55 16.86 -5.60
C VAL A 178 -3.07 17.77 -6.70
N ALA A 179 -2.20 18.10 -7.65
CA ALA A 179 -2.59 18.87 -8.83
C ALA A 179 -3.72 18.16 -9.59
N LYS A 180 -4.63 18.93 -10.19
CA LYS A 180 -5.77 18.40 -10.95
C LYS A 180 -5.26 17.43 -12.03
N GLY A 181 -5.86 16.25 -12.11
CA GLY A 181 -5.46 15.20 -13.06
C GLY A 181 -4.30 14.32 -12.61
N LYS A 182 -3.71 14.55 -11.42
CA LYS A 182 -2.70 13.66 -10.83
C LYS A 182 -3.28 12.77 -9.73
N ILE A 183 -2.68 11.59 -9.58
CA ILE A 183 -3.06 10.61 -8.55
C ILE A 183 -2.22 10.86 -7.29
N ALA A 184 -2.89 10.88 -6.13
CA ALA A 184 -2.24 10.94 -4.82
C ALA A 184 -1.71 9.56 -4.42
N HIS A 185 -0.43 9.34 -4.70
CA HIS A 185 0.29 8.15 -4.28
C HIS A 185 0.75 8.26 -2.82
N ILE A 186 0.92 7.11 -2.17
CA ILE A 186 1.56 7.02 -0.86
C ILE A 186 3.06 7.28 -1.04
N ASP A 187 3.60 8.18 -0.23
CA ASP A 187 5.02 8.52 -0.22
C ASP A 187 5.81 7.53 0.61
N HIS A 188 5.30 7.18 1.78
CA HIS A 188 5.92 6.20 2.65
C HIS A 188 4.89 5.55 3.56
N ILE A 189 5.29 4.42 4.12
CA ILE A 189 4.58 3.78 5.24
C ILE A 189 5.44 3.84 6.47
N ASN A 190 4.80 3.80 7.64
CA ASN A 190 5.51 3.68 8.89
C ASN A 190 4.81 2.76 9.89
N VAL A 191 5.63 2.05 10.66
CA VAL A 191 5.18 1.21 11.78
C VAL A 191 5.77 1.78 13.06
N TYR A 192 4.88 2.30 13.89
CA TYR A 192 5.21 3.07 15.07
C TYR A 192 4.84 2.30 16.35
N ALA A 193 5.82 2.15 17.24
CA ALA A 193 5.70 1.50 18.53
C ALA A 193 5.60 2.55 19.65
N GLY A 194 4.39 3.04 19.93
CA GLY A 194 4.19 4.16 20.86
C GLY A 194 4.73 3.93 22.26
N LYS A 195 4.76 2.68 22.75
CA LYS A 195 5.34 2.36 24.06
C LYS A 195 6.86 2.56 24.15
N ALA A 196 7.56 2.47 23.00
CA ALA A 196 9.01 2.62 22.91
C ALA A 196 9.44 4.07 22.66
N ASN A 197 8.52 4.96 22.27
CA ASN A 197 8.80 6.39 22.15
C ASN A 197 8.67 7.07 23.51
N LYS A 198 9.67 6.85 24.39
CA LYS A 198 9.78 7.47 25.71
C LYS A 198 11.18 8.06 25.90
#